data_AF-A0A519DXQ1-F1
#
_entry.id   AF-A0A519DXQ1-F1
#
_cell.length_a   1.000
_cell.length_b   1.000
_cell.length_c   1.000
_cell.angle_alpha   90.00
_cell.angle_beta   90.00
_cell.angle_gamma   90.00
#
_symmetry.space_group_name_H-M   'P 1'
#
loop_
_entity.id
_entity.type
_entity.pdbx_description
1 polymer ?
#
loop_
_entity_poly.entity_id
_entity_poly.type
_entity_poly.pdbx_seq_one_letter_code
_entity_poly.pdbx_strand_id
1 'polypeptide(L)'
;MHPQSQLFERVISKPRLDSYRGYWKVDADTAIGLYMWNGEVCGELSKLLSYLEIALRNSIHCEFSRNASQGASSSCHWWDIHAGALKAEAKSQIKRVRDNAPQALLSPDEIVSRLTFGFWPKILAWVSKQFPTLLFRILPDHPLSRQGVSPNWFDRHARHAACLEFLEFIDTRNRIAHHEPLWKFSDIVDTSPAPPAPAILICSRSVDESSTFTRFARLLALLDRTVHALSPALQASLIASSWRVRLDFLLSPRGVQRYKEGRHVADPQAMSSNALRQQLASVMQRNRPVMLRDRGGEGIFIPI
;
A
#
# COMPACT_ATOMS: atom_id res chain seq x y z
N MET A 1 18.06 -5.14 -21.20
CA MET A 1 19.23 -5.99 -20.90
C MET A 1 19.24 -6.21 -19.41
N HIS A 2 19.29 -7.46 -18.97
CA HIS A 2 19.39 -7.78 -17.54
C HIS A 2 20.82 -7.57 -17.06
N PRO A 3 21.05 -7.18 -15.79
CA PRO A 3 22.36 -7.26 -15.17
C PRO A 3 22.98 -8.66 -15.33
N GLN A 4 24.31 -8.76 -15.39
CA GLN A 4 24.98 -10.06 -15.41
C GLN A 4 24.56 -10.92 -14.20
N SER A 5 23.95 -12.07 -14.45
CA SER A 5 23.24 -12.83 -13.42
C SER A 5 24.11 -13.30 -12.26
N GLN A 6 25.36 -13.67 -12.52
CA GLN A 6 26.30 -14.06 -11.46
C GLN A 6 26.65 -12.91 -10.51
N LEU A 7 26.81 -11.68 -11.03
CA LEU A 7 27.08 -10.51 -10.19
C LEU A 7 25.84 -10.12 -9.39
N PHE A 8 24.67 -10.15 -10.03
CA PHE A 8 23.41 -9.84 -9.35
C PHE A 8 23.13 -10.84 -8.22
N GLU A 9 23.22 -12.16 -8.48
CA GLU A 9 23.00 -13.21 -7.47
C GLU A 9 23.92 -13.06 -6.25
N ARG A 10 25.18 -12.61 -6.44
CA ARG A 10 26.10 -12.32 -5.33
C ARG A 10 25.62 -11.17 -4.43
N VAL A 11 24.98 -10.14 -5.00
CA VAL A 11 24.50 -8.96 -4.26
C VAL A 11 23.22 -9.26 -3.49
N ILE A 12 22.24 -9.91 -4.11
CA ILE A 12 20.92 -10.16 -3.50
C ILE A 12 20.78 -11.52 -2.82
N SER A 13 21.79 -12.38 -2.93
CA SER A 13 21.82 -13.78 -2.50
C SER A 13 20.98 -14.74 -3.36
N LYS A 14 21.52 -15.95 -3.51
CA LYS A 14 20.87 -17.07 -4.18
C LYS A 14 19.47 -17.39 -3.63
N PRO A 15 19.24 -17.53 -2.31
CA PRO A 15 17.92 -17.89 -1.80
C PRO A 15 16.82 -16.89 -2.17
N ARG A 16 17.13 -15.59 -2.21
CA ARG A 16 16.16 -14.57 -2.63
C ARG A 16 15.80 -14.72 -4.10
N LEU A 17 16.79 -14.90 -4.97
CA LEU A 17 16.56 -15.07 -6.41
C LEU A 17 15.84 -16.40 -6.71
N ASP A 18 16.15 -17.46 -5.97
CA ASP A 18 15.55 -18.79 -6.12
C ASP A 18 14.05 -18.79 -5.82
N SER A 19 13.59 -17.93 -4.92
CA SER A 19 12.16 -17.73 -4.70
C SER A 19 11.46 -17.23 -5.97
N TYR A 20 12.10 -16.38 -6.78
CA TYR A 20 11.55 -15.91 -8.06
C TYR A 20 11.62 -17.03 -9.11
N ARG A 21 12.77 -17.71 -9.24
CA ARG A 21 12.96 -18.82 -10.19
C ARG A 21 11.93 -19.92 -9.98
N GLY A 22 11.76 -20.36 -8.73
CA GLY A 22 10.85 -21.45 -8.37
C GLY A 22 9.37 -21.10 -8.55
N TYR A 23 8.96 -19.89 -8.13
CA TYR A 23 7.55 -19.48 -8.24
C TYR A 23 7.13 -19.21 -9.68
N TRP A 24 7.93 -18.45 -10.42
CA TRP A 24 7.61 -18.03 -11.78
C TRP A 24 8.02 -19.07 -12.84
N LYS A 25 8.81 -20.09 -12.45
CA LYS A 25 9.33 -21.15 -13.31
C LYS A 25 10.16 -20.59 -14.48
N VAL A 26 11.06 -19.67 -14.17
CA VAL A 26 11.87 -18.92 -15.15
C VAL A 26 13.37 -19.11 -14.91
N ASP A 27 14.16 -18.77 -15.92
CA ASP A 27 15.63 -18.72 -15.84
C ASP A 27 16.13 -17.59 -14.91
N ALA A 28 17.44 -17.54 -14.69
CA ALA A 28 18.07 -16.58 -13.78
C ALA A 28 17.91 -15.13 -14.26
N ASP A 29 18.06 -14.84 -15.55
CA ASP A 29 18.01 -13.48 -16.08
C ASP A 29 16.57 -12.94 -16.01
N THR A 30 15.59 -13.76 -16.38
CA THR A 30 14.16 -13.42 -16.22
C THR A 30 13.78 -13.19 -14.76
N ALA A 31 14.31 -13.99 -13.82
CA ALA A 31 14.10 -13.78 -12.39
C ALA A 31 14.66 -12.45 -11.88
N ILE A 32 15.78 -11.98 -12.43
CA ILE A 32 16.34 -10.66 -12.13
C ILE A 32 15.41 -9.55 -12.60
N GLY A 33 14.87 -9.68 -13.82
CA GLY A 33 13.84 -8.77 -14.33
C GLY A 33 12.65 -8.66 -13.38
N LEU A 34 12.13 -9.80 -12.91
CA LEU A 34 11.01 -9.84 -11.95
C LEU A 34 11.39 -9.29 -10.57
N TYR A 35 12.65 -9.43 -10.15
CA TYR A 35 13.14 -8.81 -8.91
C TYR A 35 13.10 -7.29 -9.02
N MET A 36 13.57 -6.72 -10.14
CA MET A 36 13.53 -5.28 -10.40
C MET A 36 12.08 -4.78 -10.52
N TRP A 37 11.22 -5.54 -11.19
CA TRP A 37 9.77 -5.27 -11.25
C TRP A 37 9.15 -5.17 -9.85
N ASN A 38 9.49 -6.09 -8.95
CA ASN A 38 8.99 -6.05 -7.58
C ASN A 38 9.43 -4.77 -6.86
N GLY A 39 10.68 -4.33 -7.06
CA GLY A 39 11.17 -3.06 -6.50
C GLY A 39 10.37 -1.85 -6.98
N GLU A 40 10.00 -1.83 -8.26
CA GLU A 40 9.20 -0.78 -8.87
C GLU A 40 7.76 -0.78 -8.34
N VAL A 41 7.14 -1.96 -8.23
CA VAL A 41 5.83 -2.12 -7.59
C VAL A 41 5.87 -1.67 -6.13
N CYS A 42 6.90 -2.06 -5.36
CA CYS A 42 7.10 -1.59 -3.98
C CYS A 42 7.15 -0.06 -3.92
N GLY A 43 7.92 0.57 -4.82
CA GLY A 43 8.06 2.02 -4.87
C GLY A 43 6.72 2.71 -5.12
N GLU A 44 5.96 2.27 -6.11
CA GLU A 44 4.67 2.89 -6.45
C GLU A 44 3.57 2.59 -5.41
N LEU A 45 3.51 1.37 -4.89
CA LEU A 45 2.55 0.98 -3.85
C LEU A 45 2.83 1.68 -2.50
N SER A 46 4.10 1.95 -2.18
CA SER A 46 4.48 2.69 -0.97
C SER A 46 3.88 4.10 -0.94
N LYS A 47 3.72 4.75 -2.11
CA LYS A 47 3.08 6.07 -2.22
C LYS A 47 1.62 5.99 -1.81
N LEU A 48 0.87 5.00 -2.32
CA LEU A 48 -0.53 4.77 -1.92
C LEU A 48 -0.67 4.53 -0.41
N LEU A 49 0.16 3.64 0.14
CA LEU A 49 0.14 3.33 1.57
C LEU A 49 0.49 4.55 2.44
N SER A 50 1.40 5.41 1.97
CA SER A 50 1.76 6.64 2.69
C SER A 50 0.60 7.63 2.75
N TYR A 51 -0.13 7.83 1.65
CA TYR A 51 -1.34 8.67 1.65
C TYR A 51 -2.43 8.08 2.55
N LEU A 52 -2.66 6.77 2.48
CA LEU A 52 -3.59 6.08 3.35
C LEU A 52 -3.21 6.25 4.84
N GLU A 53 -1.94 6.05 5.19
CA GLU A 53 -1.43 6.22 6.56
C GLU A 53 -1.70 7.63 7.09
N ILE A 54 -1.35 8.65 6.30
CA ILE A 54 -1.50 10.06 6.69
C ILE A 54 -2.99 10.42 6.83
N ALA A 55 -3.82 9.99 5.88
CA ALA A 55 -5.26 10.24 5.93
C ALA A 55 -5.91 9.55 7.14
N LEU A 56 -5.58 8.28 7.38
CA LEU A 56 -6.09 7.51 8.51
C LEU A 56 -5.67 8.12 9.85
N ARG A 57 -4.39 8.41 10.04
CA ARG A 57 -3.90 8.95 11.31
C ARG A 57 -4.49 10.32 11.61
N ASN A 58 -4.61 11.18 10.60
CA ASN A 58 -5.16 12.52 10.77
C ASN A 58 -6.66 12.44 11.08
N SER A 59 -7.39 11.56 10.40
CA SER A 59 -8.81 11.33 10.67
C SER A 59 -9.05 10.84 12.10
N ILE A 60 -8.32 9.80 12.53
CA ILE A 60 -8.38 9.31 13.92
C ILE A 60 -8.00 10.41 14.91
N HIS A 61 -6.87 11.08 14.69
CA HIS A 61 -6.37 12.10 15.61
C HIS A 61 -7.35 13.27 15.76
N CYS A 62 -7.93 13.73 14.65
CA CYS A 62 -8.86 14.86 14.64
C CYS A 62 -10.14 14.52 15.42
N GLU A 63 -10.75 13.37 15.12
CA GLU A 63 -12.00 12.97 15.77
C GLU A 63 -11.82 12.63 17.25
N PHE A 64 -10.69 12.03 17.63
CA PHE A 64 -10.37 11.82 19.05
C PHE A 64 -10.07 13.11 19.79
N SER A 65 -9.36 14.04 19.16
CA SER A 65 -9.08 15.34 19.78
C SER A 65 -10.37 16.10 20.03
N ARG A 66 -11.29 16.11 19.06
CA ARG A 66 -12.62 16.72 19.22
C ARG A 66 -13.43 16.01 20.31
N ASN A 67 -13.42 14.68 20.33
CA ASN A 67 -14.14 13.94 21.36
C ASN A 67 -13.60 14.22 22.77
N ALA A 68 -12.27 14.22 22.94
CA ALA A 68 -11.62 14.42 24.22
C ALA A 68 -11.70 15.87 24.72
N SER A 69 -11.72 16.84 23.80
CA SER A 69 -11.85 18.27 24.11
C SER A 69 -13.30 18.78 24.09
N GLN A 70 -14.29 17.90 23.96
CA GLN A 70 -15.72 18.28 23.83
C GLN A 70 -15.97 19.27 22.69
N GLY A 71 -15.23 19.13 21.58
CA GLY A 71 -15.33 19.95 20.38
C GLY A 71 -14.44 21.20 20.37
N ALA A 72 -13.73 21.51 21.46
CA ALA A 72 -12.94 22.74 21.56
C ALA A 72 -11.65 22.72 20.71
N SER A 73 -11.07 21.55 20.44
CA SER A 73 -9.85 21.42 19.65
C SER A 73 -9.89 20.21 18.71
N SER A 74 -9.34 20.39 17.50
CA SER A 74 -9.06 19.32 16.53
C SER A 74 -7.69 18.67 16.71
N SER A 75 -6.87 19.13 17.65
CA SER A 75 -5.55 18.57 17.98
C SER A 75 -5.28 18.70 19.49
N CYS A 76 -5.24 17.57 20.19
CA CYS A 76 -4.88 17.53 21.60
C CYS A 76 -4.23 16.19 21.97
N HIS A 77 -3.62 16.11 23.15
CA HIS A 77 -3.06 14.87 23.70
C HIS A 77 -4.14 13.92 24.23
N TRP A 78 -5.11 13.54 23.38
CA TRP A 78 -6.24 12.70 23.74
C TRP A 78 -5.84 11.36 24.38
N TRP A 79 -4.64 10.86 24.09
CA TRP A 79 -4.11 9.64 24.68
C TRP A 79 -3.77 9.78 26.17
N ASP A 80 -3.49 10.98 26.66
CA ASP A 80 -3.27 11.22 28.09
C ASP A 80 -4.61 11.20 28.85
N ILE A 81 -5.68 11.71 28.22
CA ILE A 81 -7.06 11.65 28.73
C ILE A 81 -7.57 10.20 28.75
N HIS A 82 -7.28 9.44 27.70
CA HIS A 82 -7.66 8.03 27.58
C HIS A 82 -6.60 7.04 28.09
N ALA A 83 -5.63 7.50 28.89
CA ALA A 83 -4.50 6.67 29.32
C ALA A 83 -4.95 5.41 30.05
N GLY A 84 -6.05 5.41 30.79
CA GLY A 84 -6.59 4.21 31.46
C GLY A 84 -7.11 3.13 30.50
N ALA A 85 -7.63 3.53 29.33
CA ALA A 85 -8.32 2.64 28.39
C ALA A 85 -7.42 2.15 27.24
N LEU A 86 -6.30 2.83 26.97
CA LEU A 86 -5.35 2.42 25.95
C LEU A 86 -4.61 1.15 26.34
N LYS A 87 -4.29 0.31 25.34
CA LYS A 87 -3.45 -0.87 25.53
C LYS A 87 -2.01 -0.48 25.89
N ALA A 88 -1.34 -1.33 26.67
CA ALA A 88 0.05 -1.13 27.08
C ALA A 88 1.01 -0.88 25.90
N GLU A 89 0.83 -1.62 24.79
CA GLU A 89 1.64 -1.44 23.58
C GLU A 89 1.52 -0.02 23.01
N ALA A 90 0.29 0.50 22.87
CA ALA A 90 0.06 1.86 22.36
C ALA A 90 0.70 2.92 23.27
N LYS A 91 0.58 2.76 24.60
CA LYS A 91 1.22 3.66 25.56
C LYS A 91 2.75 3.62 25.44
N SER A 92 3.32 2.42 25.27
CA SER A 92 4.77 2.24 25.10
C SER A 92 5.29 2.92 23.84
N GLN A 93 4.56 2.83 22.73
CA GLN A 93 4.94 3.52 21.47
C GLN A 93 4.92 5.05 21.63
N ILE A 94 3.89 5.62 22.28
CA ILE A 94 3.81 7.07 22.56
C ILE A 94 4.94 7.49 23.51
N LYS A 95 5.17 6.72 24.58
CA LYS A 95 6.25 6.97 25.52
C LYS A 95 7.60 6.96 24.81
N ARG A 96 7.88 5.99 23.95
CA ARG A 96 9.13 5.93 23.17
C ARG A 96 9.35 7.17 22.31
N VAL A 97 8.29 7.72 21.72
CA VAL A 97 8.38 8.97 20.94
C VAL A 97 8.79 10.14 21.84
N ARG A 98 8.20 10.24 23.04
CA ARG A 98 8.54 11.27 24.04
C ARG A 98 9.97 11.10 24.56
N ASP A 99 10.35 9.88 24.93
CA ASP A 99 11.68 9.55 25.48
C ASP A 99 12.81 9.84 24.47
N ASN A 100 12.53 9.74 23.17
CA ASN A 100 13.48 10.09 22.10
C ASN A 100 13.59 11.60 21.84
N ALA A 101 12.79 12.43 22.51
CA ALA A 101 12.83 13.88 22.42
C ALA A 101 12.77 14.52 23.82
N PRO A 102 13.72 14.19 24.74
CA PRO A 102 13.60 14.54 26.16
C PRO A 102 13.68 16.04 26.44
N GLN A 103 14.22 16.82 25.49
CA GLN A 103 14.38 18.27 25.61
C GLN A 103 13.25 19.08 24.95
N ALA A 104 12.23 18.41 24.40
CA ALA A 104 11.14 19.07 23.68
C ALA A 104 9.78 18.64 24.24
N LEU A 105 8.94 19.62 24.58
CA LEU A 105 7.51 19.38 24.78
C LEU A 105 6.88 19.20 23.40
N LEU A 106 6.77 17.94 22.98
CA LEU A 106 6.22 17.62 21.66
C LEU A 106 4.73 17.97 21.58
N SER A 107 4.34 18.66 20.51
CA SER A 107 2.93 18.90 20.23
C SER A 107 2.17 17.61 19.92
N PRO A 108 0.82 17.60 19.96
CA PRO A 108 0.06 16.41 19.58
C PRO A 108 0.34 15.97 18.14
N ASP A 109 0.37 16.90 17.19
CA ASP A 109 0.64 16.63 15.77
C ASP A 109 2.07 16.09 15.54
N GLU A 110 3.02 16.57 16.34
CA GLU A 110 4.40 16.10 16.34
C GLU A 110 4.56 14.67 16.85
N ILE A 111 3.73 14.24 17.81
CA ILE A 111 3.70 12.84 18.25
C ILE A 111 3.03 11.98 17.19
N VAL A 112 1.89 12.42 16.66
CA VAL A 112 1.14 11.74 15.58
C VAL A 112 2.04 11.48 14.37
N SER A 113 2.87 12.46 13.99
CA SER A 113 3.73 12.34 12.81
C SER A 113 4.88 11.33 12.97
N ARG A 114 5.32 11.07 14.21
CA ARG A 114 6.42 10.15 14.55
C ARG A 114 5.97 8.71 14.83
N LEU A 115 4.67 8.48 14.96
CA LEU A 115 4.11 7.14 15.14
C LEU A 115 4.07 6.40 13.80
N THR A 116 4.56 5.16 13.79
CA THR A 116 4.60 4.31 12.59
C THR A 116 3.21 3.82 12.18
N PHE A 117 3.01 3.54 10.89
CA PHE A 117 1.75 2.99 10.35
C PHE A 117 1.06 1.93 11.23
N GLY A 118 1.80 0.93 11.71
CA GLY A 118 1.23 -0.18 12.50
C GLY A 118 0.54 0.24 13.81
N PHE A 119 0.73 1.48 14.28
CA PHE A 119 -0.01 2.05 15.41
C PHE A 119 -1.48 2.31 15.05
N TRP A 120 -1.75 2.88 13.87
CA TRP A 120 -3.05 3.45 13.53
C TRP A 120 -4.16 2.42 13.28
N PRO A 121 -3.95 1.30 12.56
CA PRO A 121 -4.95 0.23 12.47
C PRO A 121 -5.25 -0.42 13.83
N LYS A 122 -4.26 -0.54 14.71
CA LYS A 122 -4.47 -1.05 16.08
C LYS A 122 -5.31 -0.11 16.91
N ILE A 123 -5.07 1.21 16.80
CA ILE A 123 -5.94 2.23 17.39
C ILE A 123 -7.33 2.11 16.78
N LEU A 124 -7.49 2.11 15.46
CA LEU A 124 -8.80 1.98 14.80
C LEU A 124 -9.58 0.76 15.31
N ALA A 125 -8.93 -0.41 15.45
CA ALA A 125 -9.55 -1.62 15.99
C ALA A 125 -9.92 -1.51 17.48
N TRP A 126 -9.24 -0.67 18.25
CA TRP A 126 -9.63 -0.33 19.63
C TRP A 126 -10.79 0.68 19.64
N VAL A 127 -10.72 1.74 18.84
CA VAL A 127 -11.78 2.73 18.64
C VAL A 127 -13.07 2.05 18.26
N SER A 128 -13.01 1.11 17.31
CA SER A 128 -14.18 0.40 16.84
C SER A 128 -14.89 -0.35 17.97
N LYS A 129 -14.17 -0.82 18.99
CA LYS A 129 -14.76 -1.53 20.13
C LYS A 129 -15.29 -0.58 21.20
N GLN A 130 -14.54 0.48 21.51
CA GLN A 130 -14.84 1.37 22.64
C GLN A 130 -15.74 2.55 22.27
N PHE A 131 -15.61 3.06 21.04
CA PHE A 131 -16.27 4.27 20.54
C PHE A 131 -16.79 4.07 19.11
N PRO A 132 -17.72 3.11 18.88
CA PRO A 132 -18.22 2.80 17.54
C PRO A 132 -18.88 4.00 16.85
N THR A 133 -19.44 4.95 17.61
CA THR A 133 -20.03 6.19 17.07
C THR A 133 -19.00 7.11 16.41
N LEU A 134 -17.72 7.04 16.79
CA LEU A 134 -16.67 7.83 16.14
C LEU A 134 -16.34 7.33 14.73
N LEU A 135 -16.64 6.06 14.40
CA LEU A 135 -16.35 5.53 13.08
C LEU A 135 -17.14 6.20 11.95
N PHE A 136 -18.35 6.69 12.25
CA PHE A 136 -19.12 7.50 11.31
C PHE A 136 -18.40 8.80 10.90
N ARG A 137 -17.51 9.31 11.75
CA ARG A 137 -16.74 10.53 11.50
C ARG A 137 -15.32 10.24 11.03
N ILE A 138 -14.72 9.15 11.49
CA ILE A 138 -13.38 8.73 11.07
C ILE A 138 -13.39 8.19 9.63
N LEU A 139 -14.45 7.48 9.26
CA LEU A 139 -14.64 6.87 7.93
C LEU A 139 -15.97 7.31 7.32
N PRO A 140 -16.16 8.62 7.05
CA PRO A 140 -17.48 9.19 6.73
C PRO A 140 -18.11 8.60 5.46
N ASP A 141 -17.31 8.22 4.48
CA ASP A 141 -17.78 7.70 3.18
C ASP A 141 -17.78 6.15 3.12
N HIS A 142 -17.51 5.48 4.24
CA HIS A 142 -17.61 4.03 4.32
C HIS A 142 -19.06 3.57 4.13
N PRO A 143 -19.33 2.40 3.50
CA PRO A 143 -20.69 1.87 3.37
C PRO A 143 -21.45 1.77 4.70
N LEU A 144 -20.75 1.44 5.80
CA LEU A 144 -21.33 1.36 7.16
C LEU A 144 -21.65 2.72 7.79
N SER A 145 -21.18 3.83 7.22
CA SER A 145 -21.47 5.20 7.66
C SER A 145 -22.73 5.78 7.03
N ARG A 146 -23.27 5.14 5.99
CA ARG A 146 -24.45 5.61 5.27
C ARG A 146 -25.68 5.57 6.17
N GLN A 147 -26.48 6.64 6.11
CA GLN A 147 -27.71 6.74 6.90
C GLN A 147 -28.74 5.69 6.46
N GLY A 148 -29.40 5.07 7.44
CA GLY A 148 -30.47 4.09 7.20
C GLY A 148 -30.02 2.71 6.73
N VAL A 149 -28.71 2.43 6.67
CA VAL A 149 -28.19 1.14 6.20
C VAL A 149 -28.01 0.15 7.35
N SER A 150 -28.31 -1.12 7.08
CA SER A 150 -28.00 -2.26 7.96
C SER A 150 -27.28 -3.33 7.13
N PRO A 151 -26.09 -3.81 7.55
CA PRO A 151 -25.39 -3.46 8.79
C PRO A 151 -24.77 -2.05 8.75
N ASN A 152 -24.53 -1.47 9.93
CA ASN A 152 -23.77 -0.21 10.13
C ASN A 152 -22.67 -0.42 11.18
N TRP A 153 -22.02 0.65 11.64
CA TRP A 153 -20.94 0.55 12.62
C TRP A 153 -21.34 -0.01 13.99
N PHE A 154 -22.62 -0.10 14.34
CA PHE A 154 -23.04 -0.77 15.57
C PHE A 154 -22.98 -2.30 15.44
N ASP A 155 -23.13 -2.84 14.22
CA ASP A 155 -22.99 -4.27 13.96
C ASP A 155 -21.55 -4.73 14.23
N ARG A 156 -21.40 -5.72 15.12
CA ARG A 156 -20.10 -6.21 15.57
C ARG A 156 -19.31 -6.86 14.44
N HIS A 157 -19.97 -7.67 13.62
CA HIS A 157 -19.31 -8.45 12.57
C HIS A 157 -18.87 -7.54 11.41
N ALA A 158 -19.76 -6.65 10.95
CA ALA A 158 -19.46 -5.70 9.89
C ALA A 158 -18.33 -4.74 10.28
N ARG A 159 -18.37 -4.20 11.51
CA ARG A 159 -17.30 -3.34 12.02
C ARG A 159 -15.98 -4.10 12.18
N HIS A 160 -16.02 -5.35 12.63
CA HIS A 160 -14.82 -6.16 12.73
C HIS A 160 -14.19 -6.41 11.36
N ALA A 161 -14.99 -6.83 10.38
CA ALA A 161 -14.55 -7.05 9.01
C ALA A 161 -13.90 -5.79 8.41
N ALA A 162 -14.55 -4.63 8.55
CA ALA A 162 -14.00 -3.36 8.08
C ALA A 162 -12.66 -2.99 8.74
N CYS A 163 -12.45 -3.32 10.02
CA CYS A 163 -11.17 -3.07 10.69
C CYS A 163 -10.07 -4.05 10.24
N LEU A 164 -10.42 -5.30 9.90
CA LEU A 164 -9.46 -6.30 9.41
C LEU A 164 -8.81 -5.87 8.09
N GLU A 165 -9.55 -5.16 7.23
CA GLU A 165 -9.02 -4.62 5.96
C GLU A 165 -7.75 -3.78 6.20
N PHE A 166 -7.74 -2.95 7.25
CA PHE A 166 -6.58 -2.11 7.59
C PHE A 166 -5.37 -2.90 8.10
N LEU A 167 -5.58 -4.08 8.67
CA LEU A 167 -4.49 -4.93 9.15
C LEU A 167 -3.73 -5.59 7.99
N GLU A 168 -4.39 -5.86 6.87
CA GLU A 168 -3.74 -6.42 5.67
C GLU A 168 -2.68 -5.44 5.09
N PHE A 169 -2.92 -4.14 5.22
CA PHE A 169 -1.97 -3.13 4.79
C PHE A 169 -0.70 -3.11 5.66
N ILE A 170 -0.77 -3.55 6.92
CA ILE A 170 0.43 -3.64 7.78
C ILE A 170 1.39 -4.68 7.20
N ASP A 171 0.89 -5.86 6.84
CA ASP A 171 1.71 -6.91 6.21
C ASP A 171 2.34 -6.39 4.91
N THR A 172 1.52 -5.82 4.03
CA THR A 172 1.98 -5.25 2.75
C THR A 172 3.07 -4.20 2.97
N ARG A 173 2.87 -3.26 3.91
CA ARG A 173 3.84 -2.22 4.24
C ARG A 173 5.14 -2.81 4.79
N ASN A 174 5.06 -3.81 5.67
CA ASN A 174 6.25 -4.46 6.23
C ASN A 174 7.05 -5.18 5.14
N ARG A 175 6.37 -5.86 4.22
CA ARG A 175 7.01 -6.52 3.08
C ARG A 175 7.71 -5.53 2.15
N ILE A 176 7.10 -4.38 1.89
CA ILE A 176 7.77 -3.28 1.17
C ILE A 176 9.04 -2.84 1.91
N ALA A 177 8.95 -2.60 3.23
CA ALA A 177 10.09 -2.14 4.03
C ALA A 177 11.26 -3.15 4.08
N HIS A 178 10.97 -4.44 3.98
CA HIS A 178 11.98 -5.51 3.95
C HIS A 178 12.43 -5.91 2.53
N HIS A 179 11.91 -5.24 1.49
CA HIS A 179 12.11 -5.62 0.08
C HIS A 179 11.79 -7.11 -0.15
N GLU A 180 10.64 -7.54 0.38
CA GLU A 180 10.12 -8.87 0.15
C GLU A 180 9.34 -8.94 -1.17
N PRO A 181 9.22 -10.13 -1.78
CA PRO A 181 8.46 -10.29 -3.02
C PRO A 181 6.96 -10.10 -2.73
N LEU A 182 6.32 -9.03 -3.20
CA LEU A 182 4.92 -8.70 -2.90
C LEU A 182 3.91 -9.68 -3.52
N TRP A 183 4.28 -10.29 -4.64
CA TRP A 183 3.45 -11.28 -5.35
C TRP A 183 3.25 -12.58 -4.58
N LYS A 184 4.04 -12.85 -3.52
CA LYS A 184 3.96 -14.08 -2.72
C LYS A 184 2.90 -13.97 -1.63
N PHE A 185 1.63 -13.90 -2.00
CA PHE A 185 0.53 -13.72 -1.06
C PHE A 185 0.26 -15.00 -0.27
N SER A 186 0.07 -14.88 1.04
CA SER A 186 -0.42 -15.98 1.89
C SER A 186 -1.95 -16.08 1.87
N ASP A 187 -2.46 -17.17 2.43
CA ASP A 187 -3.89 -17.30 2.70
C ASP A 187 -4.32 -16.18 3.66
N ILE A 188 -5.44 -15.54 3.34
CA ILE A 188 -6.13 -14.64 4.28
C ILE A 188 -7.28 -15.45 4.85
N VAL A 189 -7.28 -15.63 6.16
CA VAL A 189 -8.29 -16.39 6.89
C VAL A 189 -8.92 -15.52 7.96
N ASP A 190 -10.23 -15.64 8.13
CA ASP A 190 -10.95 -15.11 9.28
C ASP A 190 -10.88 -16.11 10.43
N THR A 191 -10.20 -15.75 11.51
CA THR A 191 -10.09 -16.56 12.73
C THR A 191 -11.07 -16.13 13.82
N SER A 192 -12.05 -15.28 13.48
CA SER A 192 -13.14 -14.87 14.39
C SER A 192 -14.05 -16.01 14.85
N PRO A 193 -14.30 -17.08 14.07
CA PRO A 193 -15.06 -18.22 14.57
C PRO A 193 -14.41 -18.83 15.82
N ALA A 194 -15.20 -19.01 16.89
CA ALA A 194 -14.71 -19.61 18.11
C ALA A 194 -14.56 -21.15 17.92
N PRO A 195 -13.52 -21.77 18.50
CA PRO A 195 -13.38 -23.24 18.49
C PRO A 195 -14.68 -23.91 19.00
N PRO A 196 -15.18 -24.98 18.34
CA PRO A 196 -14.49 -25.82 17.34
C PRO A 196 -14.67 -25.37 15.87
N ALA A 197 -15.30 -24.22 15.60
CA ALA A 197 -15.52 -23.76 14.23
C ALA A 197 -14.17 -23.44 13.54
N PRO A 198 -13.93 -23.94 12.31
CA PRO A 198 -12.69 -23.67 11.60
C PRO A 198 -12.59 -22.21 11.15
N ALA A 199 -11.36 -21.73 10.96
CA ALA A 199 -11.12 -20.45 10.33
C ALA A 199 -11.68 -20.43 8.90
N ILE A 200 -12.22 -19.30 8.47
CA ILE A 200 -12.86 -19.15 7.15
C ILE A 200 -11.82 -18.60 6.18
N LEU A 201 -11.55 -19.31 5.08
CA LEU A 201 -10.69 -18.79 4.02
C LEU A 201 -11.37 -17.63 3.30
N ILE A 202 -10.82 -16.42 3.47
CA ILE A 202 -11.27 -15.22 2.75
C ILE A 202 -10.67 -15.18 1.36
N CYS A 203 -9.36 -15.47 1.26
CA CYS A 203 -8.65 -15.41 -0.02
C CYS A 203 -7.46 -16.35 -0.02
N SER A 204 -7.37 -17.21 -1.02
CA SER A 204 -6.27 -18.15 -1.18
C SER A 204 -4.95 -17.46 -1.46
N ARG A 205 -3.85 -18.07 -1.03
CA ARG A 205 -2.48 -17.74 -1.40
C ARG A 205 -2.30 -17.70 -2.91
N SER A 206 -1.33 -16.92 -3.37
CA SER A 206 -0.95 -16.96 -4.77
C SER A 206 -0.03 -18.16 -5.02
N VAL A 207 -0.24 -18.87 -6.13
CA VAL A 207 0.52 -20.08 -6.51
C VAL A 207 1.11 -19.99 -7.92
N ASP A 208 0.68 -18.99 -8.69
CA ASP A 208 1.08 -18.72 -10.06
C ASP A 208 0.86 -17.24 -10.40
N GLU A 209 1.16 -16.88 -11.65
CA GLU A 209 1.01 -15.53 -12.16
C GLU A 209 -0.46 -15.05 -12.17
N SER A 210 -1.41 -15.92 -12.52
CA SER A 210 -2.84 -15.57 -12.58
C SER A 210 -3.40 -15.22 -11.19
N SER A 211 -3.12 -16.08 -10.21
CA SER A 211 -3.50 -15.85 -8.81
C SER A 211 -2.77 -14.65 -8.23
N THR A 212 -1.51 -14.39 -8.62
CA THR A 212 -0.79 -13.15 -8.28
C THR A 212 -1.53 -11.91 -8.77
N PHE A 213 -1.93 -11.85 -10.04
CA PHE A 213 -2.67 -10.70 -10.58
C PHE A 213 -4.02 -10.51 -9.89
N THR A 214 -4.74 -11.60 -9.64
CA THR A 214 -6.01 -11.57 -8.89
C THR A 214 -5.81 -10.98 -7.49
N ARG A 215 -4.74 -11.36 -6.80
CA ARG A 215 -4.43 -10.85 -5.46
C ARG A 215 -4.02 -9.38 -5.47
N PHE A 216 -3.23 -8.93 -6.45
CA PHE A 216 -2.92 -7.52 -6.61
C PHE A 216 -4.15 -6.68 -6.93
N ALA A 217 -5.03 -7.15 -7.83
CA ALA A 217 -6.28 -6.47 -8.14
C ALA A 217 -7.18 -6.33 -6.90
N ARG A 218 -7.28 -7.38 -6.08
CA ARG A 218 -7.99 -7.32 -4.79
C ARG A 218 -7.37 -6.27 -3.86
N LEU A 219 -6.04 -6.27 -3.72
CA LEU A 219 -5.32 -5.33 -2.84
C LEU A 219 -5.53 -3.88 -3.28
N LEU A 220 -5.43 -3.59 -4.58
CA LEU A 220 -5.68 -2.25 -5.12
C LEU A 220 -7.13 -1.82 -4.90
N ALA A 221 -8.09 -2.70 -5.19
CA ALA A 221 -9.51 -2.41 -4.95
C ALA A 221 -9.78 -2.17 -3.46
N LEU A 222 -9.10 -2.88 -2.57
CA LEU A 222 -9.18 -2.67 -1.13
C LEU A 222 -8.64 -1.29 -0.75
N LEU A 223 -7.42 -0.94 -1.21
CA LEU A 223 -6.82 0.37 -0.99
C LEU A 223 -7.73 1.50 -1.49
N ASP A 224 -8.29 1.37 -2.70
CA ASP A 224 -9.18 2.37 -3.28
C ASP A 224 -10.44 2.56 -2.43
N ARG A 225 -11.05 1.47 -1.96
CA ARG A 225 -12.23 1.54 -1.07
C ARG A 225 -11.88 2.16 0.28
N THR A 226 -10.73 1.82 0.86
CA THR A 226 -10.33 2.36 2.16
C THR A 226 -9.99 3.85 2.07
N VAL A 227 -9.29 4.28 1.01
CA VAL A 227 -9.02 5.71 0.79
C VAL A 227 -10.32 6.45 0.51
N HIS A 228 -11.24 5.87 -0.28
CA HIS A 228 -12.57 6.46 -0.49
C HIS A 228 -13.31 6.68 0.82
N ALA A 229 -13.33 5.67 1.70
CA ALA A 229 -13.99 5.75 3.00
C ALA A 229 -13.46 6.88 3.90
N LEU A 230 -12.20 7.27 3.72
CA LEU A 230 -11.57 8.41 4.39
C LEU A 230 -11.84 9.74 3.67
N SER A 231 -11.70 9.75 2.34
CA SER A 231 -11.88 10.92 1.49
C SER A 231 -12.03 10.52 0.01
N PRO A 232 -13.23 10.66 -0.58
CA PRO A 232 -13.45 10.43 -2.01
C PRO A 232 -12.61 11.35 -2.90
N ALA A 233 -12.38 12.61 -2.46
CA ALA A 233 -11.56 13.57 -3.20
C ALA A 233 -10.08 13.16 -3.26
N LEU A 234 -9.54 12.65 -2.15
CA LEU A 234 -8.19 12.08 -2.13
C LEU A 234 -8.12 10.87 -3.05
N GLN A 235 -9.06 9.92 -2.94
CA GLN A 235 -9.11 8.73 -3.80
C GLN A 235 -9.08 9.11 -5.28
N ALA A 236 -9.94 10.03 -5.72
CA ALA A 236 -9.98 10.48 -7.11
C ALA A 236 -8.64 11.07 -7.57
N SER A 237 -7.99 11.86 -6.70
CA SER A 237 -6.68 12.45 -6.98
C SER A 237 -5.57 11.39 -7.10
N LEU A 238 -5.60 10.36 -6.24
CA LEU A 238 -4.64 9.25 -6.32
C LEU A 238 -4.86 8.41 -7.58
N ILE A 239 -6.12 8.11 -7.93
CA ILE A 239 -6.47 7.35 -9.16
C ILE A 239 -5.96 8.09 -10.42
N ALA A 240 -6.12 9.40 -10.49
CA ALA A 240 -5.72 10.21 -11.64
C ALA A 240 -4.20 10.46 -11.73
N SER A 241 -3.43 10.08 -10.72
CA SER A 241 -1.99 10.39 -10.67
C SER A 241 -1.17 9.58 -11.69
N SER A 242 -0.12 10.19 -12.24
CA SER A 242 0.76 9.53 -13.21
C SER A 242 1.44 8.27 -12.65
N TRP A 243 1.75 8.29 -11.35
CA TRP A 243 2.36 7.17 -10.67
C TRP A 243 1.37 6.02 -10.39
N ARG A 244 0.07 6.30 -10.23
CA ARG A 244 -0.97 5.26 -10.21
C ARG A 244 -1.15 4.60 -11.57
N VAL A 245 -1.18 5.39 -12.65
CA VAL A 245 -1.19 4.86 -14.02
C VAL A 245 0.01 3.93 -14.26
N ARG A 246 1.20 4.31 -13.75
CA ARG A 246 2.38 3.45 -13.80
C ARG A 246 2.22 2.18 -12.97
N LEU A 247 1.65 2.24 -11.76
CA LEU A 247 1.40 1.07 -10.93
C LEU A 247 0.43 0.09 -11.61
N ASP A 248 -0.67 0.58 -12.18
CA ASP A 248 -1.64 -0.24 -12.90
C ASP A 248 -0.98 -0.94 -14.10
N PHE A 249 -0.10 -0.22 -14.81
CA PHE A 249 0.71 -0.83 -15.85
C PHE A 249 1.67 -1.89 -15.33
N LEU A 250 2.43 -1.60 -14.26
CA LEU A 250 3.36 -2.56 -13.65
C LEU A 250 2.64 -3.84 -13.24
N LEU A 251 1.40 -3.72 -12.76
CA LEU A 251 0.56 -4.84 -12.32
C LEU A 251 -0.26 -5.47 -13.46
N SER A 252 -0.08 -5.03 -14.70
CA SER A 252 -0.67 -5.66 -15.88
C SER A 252 0.21 -6.80 -16.43
N PRO A 253 -0.35 -7.75 -17.20
CA PRO A 253 0.44 -8.74 -17.93
C PRO A 253 1.52 -8.10 -18.80
N ARG A 254 1.21 -6.96 -19.43
CA ARG A 254 2.15 -6.22 -20.28
C ARG A 254 3.30 -5.60 -19.47
N GLY A 255 3.04 -5.12 -18.26
CA GLY A 255 4.06 -4.60 -17.36
C GLY A 255 5.00 -5.69 -16.87
N VAL A 256 4.46 -6.81 -16.39
CA VAL A 256 5.27 -7.96 -15.96
C VAL A 256 6.11 -8.48 -17.13
N GLN A 257 5.51 -8.61 -18.31
CA GLN A 257 6.21 -9.06 -19.51
C GLN A 257 7.38 -8.15 -19.90
N ARG A 258 7.23 -6.81 -19.78
CA ARG A 258 8.33 -5.85 -20.01
C ARG A 258 9.56 -6.20 -19.19
N TYR A 259 9.34 -6.55 -17.92
CA TYR A 259 10.43 -6.89 -17.02
C TYR A 259 10.98 -8.29 -17.28
N LYS A 260 10.14 -9.29 -17.53
CA LYS A 260 10.59 -10.64 -17.91
C LYS A 260 11.53 -10.60 -19.12
N GLU A 261 11.18 -9.84 -20.14
CA GLU A 261 11.96 -9.70 -21.38
C GLU A 261 13.14 -8.72 -21.27
N GLY A 262 13.38 -8.12 -20.09
CA GLY A 262 14.47 -7.16 -19.90
C GLY A 262 14.30 -5.86 -20.69
N ARG A 263 13.06 -5.50 -21.08
CA ARG A 263 12.68 -4.30 -21.82
C ARG A 263 12.36 -3.10 -20.92
N HIS A 264 12.65 -3.18 -19.63
CA HIS A 264 12.51 -2.08 -18.69
C HIS A 264 13.58 -0.99 -18.88
N VAL A 265 14.70 -1.32 -19.53
CA VAL A 265 15.76 -0.37 -19.90
C VAL A 265 15.41 0.32 -21.22
N ALA A 266 15.62 1.63 -21.29
CA ALA A 266 15.41 2.41 -22.51
C ALA A 266 16.22 1.84 -23.69
N ASP A 267 15.69 2.02 -24.90
CA ASP A 267 16.47 1.80 -26.11
C ASP A 267 17.63 2.79 -26.15
N PRO A 268 18.90 2.34 -26.26
CA PRO A 268 20.04 3.23 -26.33
C PRO A 268 20.04 4.11 -27.58
N GLN A 269 19.33 3.71 -28.64
CA GLN A 269 19.17 4.54 -29.82
C GLN A 269 18.09 5.60 -29.58
N ALA A 270 18.51 6.86 -29.51
CA ALA A 270 17.59 7.98 -29.43
C ALA A 270 16.85 8.18 -30.76
N MET A 271 15.57 8.57 -30.67
CA MET A 271 14.75 8.93 -31.82
C MET A 271 14.24 10.38 -31.71
N SER A 272 13.93 11.00 -32.84
CA SER A 272 13.29 12.33 -32.87
C SER A 272 11.81 12.25 -32.55
N SER A 273 11.20 13.36 -32.14
CA SER A 273 9.75 13.43 -31.91
C SER A 273 8.94 13.11 -33.18
N ASN A 274 9.46 13.48 -34.36
CA ASN A 274 8.84 13.14 -35.65
C ASN A 274 8.88 11.63 -35.90
N ALA A 275 10.00 10.97 -35.61
CA ALA A 275 10.12 9.53 -35.73
C ALA A 275 9.18 8.82 -34.74
N LEU A 276 9.06 9.30 -33.50
CA LEU A 276 8.13 8.75 -32.51
C LEU A 276 6.69 8.85 -33.03
N ARG A 277 6.30 10.01 -33.58
CA ARG A 277 4.95 10.20 -34.15
C ARG A 277 4.67 9.22 -35.29
N GLN A 278 5.63 9.00 -36.18
CA GLN A 278 5.49 8.09 -37.32
C GLN A 278 5.46 6.61 -36.89
N GLN A 279 6.18 6.25 -35.82
CA GLN A 279 6.37 4.87 -35.38
C GLN A 279 5.64 4.54 -34.07
N LEU A 280 4.71 5.38 -33.63
CA LEU A 280 4.09 5.29 -32.31
C LEU A 280 3.49 3.91 -32.04
N ALA A 281 2.75 3.35 -33.01
CA ALA A 281 2.18 2.01 -32.89
C ALA A 281 3.25 0.93 -32.68
N SER A 282 4.37 1.02 -33.40
CA SER A 282 5.49 0.08 -33.24
C SER A 282 6.16 0.25 -31.87
N VAL A 283 6.39 1.50 -31.42
CA VAL A 283 6.98 1.79 -30.10
C VAL A 283 6.09 1.24 -28.98
N MET A 284 4.77 1.43 -29.09
CA MET A 284 3.80 0.86 -28.16
C MET A 284 3.89 -0.68 -28.15
N GLN A 285 3.89 -1.33 -29.32
CA GLN A 285 3.97 -2.79 -29.42
C GLN A 285 5.28 -3.37 -28.86
N ARG A 286 6.41 -2.69 -29.09
CA ARG A 286 7.73 -3.12 -28.59
C ARG A 286 7.79 -3.15 -27.06
N ASN A 287 6.94 -2.38 -26.38
CA ASN A 287 6.82 -2.39 -24.92
C ASN A 287 8.13 -2.02 -24.20
N ARG A 288 8.94 -1.15 -24.81
CA ARG A 288 10.25 -0.70 -24.32
C ARG A 288 10.31 0.83 -24.31
N PRO A 289 10.82 1.47 -23.23
CA PRO A 289 11.04 2.92 -23.24
C PRO A 289 12.01 3.33 -24.36
N VAL A 290 11.82 4.51 -24.93
CA VAL A 290 12.69 5.06 -25.97
C VAL A 290 13.23 6.42 -25.55
N MET A 291 14.52 6.64 -25.82
CA MET A 291 15.14 7.95 -25.64
C MET A 291 14.67 8.89 -26.76
N LEU A 292 14.26 10.09 -26.39
CA LEU A 292 13.93 11.15 -27.33
C LEU A 292 15.04 12.19 -27.33
N ARG A 293 15.48 12.61 -28.52
CA ARG A 293 16.47 13.68 -28.68
C ARG A 293 16.10 14.54 -29.88
N ASP A 294 15.91 15.83 -29.62
CA ASP A 294 15.68 16.86 -30.63
C ASP A 294 16.47 18.13 -30.30
N ARG A 295 16.33 19.18 -31.14
CA ARG A 295 16.96 20.49 -30.88
C ARG A 295 16.54 21.12 -29.54
N GLY A 296 15.37 20.74 -29.01
CA GLY A 296 14.82 21.24 -27.75
C GLY A 296 15.28 20.50 -26.50
N GLY A 297 16.07 19.43 -26.63
CA GLY A 297 16.61 18.66 -25.50
C GLY A 297 16.38 17.16 -25.61
N GLU A 298 16.56 16.49 -24.46
CA GLU A 298 16.42 15.04 -24.32
C GLU A 298 15.27 14.68 -23.38
N GLY A 299 14.64 13.54 -23.63
CA GLY A 299 13.57 12.99 -22.79
C GLY A 299 13.44 11.49 -22.95
N ILE A 300 12.49 10.91 -22.22
CA ILE A 300 12.16 9.48 -22.32
C ILE A 300 10.66 9.35 -22.56
N PHE A 301 10.30 8.58 -23.59
CA PHE A 301 8.93 8.11 -23.77
C PHE A 301 8.80 6.70 -23.21
N ILE A 302 7.89 6.53 -22.26
CA ILE A 302 7.58 5.23 -21.66
C ILE A 302 6.24 4.79 -22.24
N PRO A 303 6.18 3.71 -23.06
CA PRO A 303 4.91 3.17 -23.48
C PRO A 303 4.20 2.60 -22.24
N ILE A 304 2.91 2.88 -22.08
CA ILE A 304 2.08 2.36 -20.97
C ILE A 304 0.86 1.70 -21.59
#